data_AF-A0A662D0E8-F1
#
_entry.id   AF-A0A662D0E8-F1
#
_cell.length_a   1.000
_cell.length_b   1.000
_cell.length_c   1.000
_cell.angle_alpha   90.00
_cell.angle_beta   90.00
_cell.angle_gamma   90.00
#
_symmetry.space_group_name_H-M   'P 1'
#
loop_
_entity.id
_entity.type
_entity.pdbx_description
1 polymer ?
#
loop_
_entity_poly.entity_id
_entity_poly.type
_entity_poly.pdbx_seq_one_letter_code
_entity_poly.pdbx_strand_id
1 'polypeptide(L)'
;MKEYAAEKIRNIALTGHGSSGKTSMAAAFLFQAGVTTRLTKVDKGNTVTDFDPDEIARKISIQSAVCHLDWKDHKINVVDCPGYTNFLWDTRASLRAVDAGVILVCAVAGVEVGTEKVWAMMDELNLPRLIVINKVERENADFDRTLEAIHQFFGRKAVPVQLPIGQEKDFSGVIDLISKKAYLFSKDESGQMKEDNIPAELESEVEKKYEELMEMVAESDEELMEKYFEQGELSQEDLIRGLRQSVLAGDIVPVFIASGLLNMGIQPLLDGIANFLPSPLERDSIPIVEGQLSPAADGPFAALVFKTISDPYTGRISIMRVFSGEI
;
A
#
# COMPACT_ATOMS: atom_id res chain seq x y z
N MET A 1 24.52 -10.51 2.26
CA MET A 1 23.14 -10.00 2.29
C MET A 1 23.25 -8.49 2.46
N LYS A 2 22.53 -7.66 1.70
CA LYS A 2 22.60 -6.20 1.89
C LYS A 2 22.09 -5.90 3.30
N GLU A 3 22.85 -5.12 4.08
CA GLU A 3 22.40 -4.63 5.38
C GLU A 3 21.58 -3.36 5.16
N TYR A 4 20.49 -3.24 5.91
CA TYR A 4 19.58 -2.09 5.83
C TYR A 4 19.47 -1.48 7.21
N ALA A 5 19.62 -0.17 7.28
CA ALA A 5 19.24 0.59 8.47
C ALA A 5 17.74 0.46 8.70
N ALA A 6 17.29 0.43 9.96
CA ALA A 6 15.89 0.19 10.29
C ALA A 6 14.96 1.27 9.71
N GLU A 7 15.44 2.50 9.57
CA GLU A 7 14.78 3.65 8.93
C GLU A 7 14.46 3.39 7.45
N LYS A 8 15.19 2.48 6.80
CA LYS A 8 15.04 2.11 5.38
C LYS A 8 14.24 0.83 5.19
N ILE A 9 13.64 0.29 6.24
CA ILE A 9 12.76 -0.87 6.15
C ILE A 9 11.31 -0.39 6.14
N ARG A 10 10.48 -1.00 5.30
CA ARG A 10 9.01 -0.89 5.35
C ARG A 10 8.42 -2.27 5.49
N ASN A 11 7.57 -2.48 6.49
CA ASN A 11 6.82 -3.74 6.63
C ASN A 11 5.36 -3.45 6.38
N ILE A 12 4.83 -3.99 5.28
CA ILE A 12 3.46 -3.72 4.83
C ILE A 12 2.67 -5.01 4.68
N ALA A 13 1.36 -4.93 4.88
CA ALA A 13 0.43 -5.98 4.48
C ALA A 13 -0.46 -5.51 3.33
N LEU A 14 -0.59 -6.32 2.28
CA LEU A 14 -1.60 -6.12 1.24
C LEU A 14 -2.92 -6.70 1.72
N THR A 15 -3.95 -5.87 1.86
CA THR A 15 -5.26 -6.25 2.37
C THR A 15 -6.39 -5.74 1.48
N GLY A 16 -7.63 -6.12 1.78
CA GLY A 16 -8.83 -5.76 1.01
C GLY A 16 -9.70 -6.97 0.70
N HIS A 17 -10.86 -6.74 0.08
CA HIS A 17 -11.83 -7.79 -0.22
C HIS A 17 -11.29 -8.92 -1.11
N GLY A 18 -11.95 -10.08 -1.10
CA GLY A 18 -11.67 -11.19 -2.01
C GLY A 18 -11.60 -10.68 -3.46
N SER A 19 -10.62 -11.15 -4.23
CA SER A 19 -10.47 -10.73 -5.63
C SER A 19 -10.20 -9.23 -5.88
N SER A 20 -9.84 -8.43 -4.87
CA SER A 20 -9.40 -7.04 -5.07
C SER A 20 -8.06 -6.91 -5.82
N GLY A 21 -7.32 -8.02 -5.98
CA GLY A 21 -6.08 -8.10 -6.75
C GLY A 21 -4.79 -7.98 -5.92
N LYS A 22 -4.82 -8.32 -4.62
CA LYS A 22 -3.66 -8.30 -3.71
C LYS A 22 -2.48 -9.11 -4.24
N THR A 23 -2.71 -10.38 -4.60
CA THR A 23 -1.67 -11.25 -5.15
C THR A 23 -1.09 -10.76 -6.46
N SER A 24 -1.94 -10.21 -7.34
CA SER A 24 -1.45 -9.56 -8.58
C SER A 24 -0.60 -8.33 -8.28
N MET A 25 -0.96 -7.56 -7.25
CA MET A 25 -0.17 -6.41 -6.80
C MET A 25 1.18 -6.84 -6.23
N ALA A 26 1.21 -7.88 -5.39
CA ALA A 26 2.46 -8.47 -4.90
C ALA A 26 3.34 -8.95 -6.06
N ALA A 27 2.76 -9.62 -7.06
CA ALA A 27 3.48 -10.04 -8.26
C ALA A 27 4.06 -8.86 -9.06
N ALA A 28 3.30 -7.78 -9.20
CA ALA A 28 3.75 -6.56 -9.88
C ALA A 28 4.88 -5.88 -9.11
N PHE A 29 4.79 -5.82 -7.78
CA PHE A 29 5.86 -5.30 -6.91
C PHE A 29 7.16 -6.07 -7.10
N LEU A 30 7.10 -7.40 -7.06
CA LEU A 30 8.27 -8.28 -7.23
C LEU A 30 8.87 -8.15 -8.64
N PHE A 31 8.03 -8.05 -9.67
CA PHE A 31 8.49 -7.87 -11.05
C PHE A 31 9.18 -6.51 -11.23
N GLN A 32 8.57 -5.44 -10.71
CA GLN A 32 9.09 -4.08 -10.84
C GLN A 32 10.41 -3.86 -10.11
N ALA A 33 10.63 -4.60 -9.02
CA ALA A 33 11.90 -4.62 -8.30
C ALA A 33 12.93 -5.61 -8.89
N GLY A 34 12.60 -6.31 -9.98
CA GLY A 34 13.49 -7.27 -10.64
C GLY A 34 13.69 -8.59 -9.89
N VAL A 35 12.88 -8.88 -8.87
CA VAL A 35 12.91 -10.16 -8.13
C VAL A 35 12.44 -11.31 -9.03
N THR A 36 11.45 -11.05 -9.88
CA THR A 36 11.03 -11.97 -10.94
C THR A 36 11.40 -11.39 -12.30
N THR A 37 11.76 -12.26 -13.25
CA THR A 37 12.12 -11.84 -14.63
C THR A 37 10.91 -11.59 -15.53
N ARG A 38 9.71 -11.91 -15.05
CA ARG A 38 8.44 -11.77 -15.77
C ARG A 38 7.32 -11.49 -14.80
N LEU A 39 6.29 -10.77 -15.26
CA LEU A 39 5.07 -10.59 -14.49
C LEU A 39 4.32 -11.93 -14.33
N THR A 40 4.27 -12.41 -13.09
CA THR A 40 3.55 -13.64 -12.73
C THR A 40 2.06 -13.36 -12.55
N LYS A 41 1.20 -14.35 -12.80
CA LYS A 41 -0.26 -14.21 -12.80
C LYS A 41 -0.92 -15.33 -12.01
N VAL A 42 -1.89 -14.94 -11.17
CA VAL A 42 -2.74 -15.87 -10.41
C VAL A 42 -3.43 -16.85 -11.35
N ASP A 43 -3.97 -16.36 -12.48
CA ASP A 43 -4.65 -17.20 -13.46
C ASP A 43 -3.77 -18.28 -14.11
N LYS A 44 -2.46 -18.06 -14.12
CA LYS A 44 -1.46 -19.01 -14.63
C LYS A 44 -0.88 -19.90 -13.53
N GLY A 45 -1.30 -19.72 -12.27
CA GLY A 45 -0.81 -20.51 -11.13
C GLY A 45 0.69 -20.38 -10.90
N ASN A 46 1.28 -19.22 -11.24
CA ASN A 46 2.73 -19.03 -11.20
C ASN A 46 3.17 -17.82 -10.37
N THR A 47 2.27 -17.25 -9.57
CA THR A 47 2.58 -16.24 -8.56
C THR A 47 3.50 -16.80 -7.48
N VAL A 48 4.33 -15.94 -6.91
CA VAL A 48 5.29 -16.33 -5.87
C VAL A 48 4.60 -16.55 -4.53
N THR A 49 3.50 -15.83 -4.26
CA THR A 49 2.82 -15.79 -2.96
C THR A 49 1.70 -16.83 -2.83
N ASP A 50 1.11 -17.31 -3.93
CA ASP A 50 0.14 -18.41 -3.92
C ASP A 50 0.84 -19.70 -4.39
N PHE A 51 1.53 -20.39 -3.49
CA PHE A 51 2.29 -21.61 -3.80
C PHE A 51 1.59 -22.90 -3.34
N ASP A 52 0.53 -22.81 -2.54
CA ASP A 52 -0.22 -23.98 -2.12
C ASP A 52 -1.06 -24.55 -3.29
N PRO A 53 -1.10 -25.89 -3.48
CA PRO A 53 -1.90 -26.50 -4.54
C PRO A 53 -3.38 -26.10 -4.53
N ASP A 54 -4.00 -25.91 -3.35
CA ASP A 54 -5.39 -25.45 -3.26
C ASP A 54 -5.53 -23.98 -3.69
N GLU A 55 -4.55 -23.13 -3.40
CA GLU A 55 -4.55 -21.72 -3.83
C GLU A 55 -4.44 -21.63 -5.36
N ILE A 56 -3.53 -22.41 -5.95
CA ILE A 56 -3.34 -22.49 -7.40
C ILE A 56 -4.61 -23.04 -8.09
N ALA A 57 -5.18 -24.12 -7.55
CA ALA A 57 -6.36 -24.76 -8.14
C ALA A 57 -7.61 -23.87 -8.06
N ARG A 58 -7.79 -23.17 -6.94
CA ARG A 58 -8.98 -22.32 -6.69
C ARG A 58 -8.79 -20.88 -7.14
N LYS A 59 -7.56 -20.46 -7.44
CA LYS A 59 -7.17 -19.08 -7.81
C LYS A 59 -7.55 -18.06 -6.74
N ILE A 60 -7.41 -18.45 -5.47
CA ILE A 60 -7.65 -17.60 -4.31
C ILE A 60 -6.53 -17.84 -3.30
N SER A 61 -6.06 -16.78 -2.65
CA SER A 61 -5.18 -16.92 -1.49
C SER A 61 -5.98 -17.44 -0.29
N ILE A 62 -5.46 -18.48 0.34
CA ILE A 62 -5.99 -19.17 1.52
C ILE A 62 -5.15 -18.78 2.74
N GLN A 63 -3.86 -18.59 2.54
CA GLN A 63 -2.92 -18.22 3.60
C GLN A 63 -2.11 -16.98 3.18
N SER A 64 -1.63 -16.22 4.15
CA SER A 64 -0.72 -15.12 3.92
C SER A 64 0.67 -15.62 3.53
N ALA A 65 1.31 -14.93 2.60
CA ALA A 65 2.67 -15.23 2.18
C ALA A 65 3.56 -14.02 2.35
N VAL A 66 4.82 -14.26 2.73
CA VAL A 66 5.80 -13.20 2.92
C VAL A 66 6.73 -13.17 1.73
N CYS A 67 6.92 -11.99 1.16
CA CYS A 67 7.95 -11.72 0.18
C CYS A 67 8.67 -10.40 0.53
N HIS A 68 9.77 -10.12 -0.14
CA HIS A 68 10.48 -8.85 0.03
C HIS A 68 11.06 -8.39 -1.29
N LEU A 69 11.34 -7.10 -1.37
CA LEU A 69 11.93 -6.45 -2.52
C LEU A 69 12.77 -5.25 -2.12
N ASP A 70 13.67 -4.88 -3.01
CA ASP A 70 14.46 -3.65 -2.91
C ASP A 70 13.86 -2.56 -3.80
N TRP A 71 13.61 -1.40 -3.21
CA TRP A 71 13.09 -0.24 -3.92
C TRP A 71 13.78 1.03 -3.46
N LYS A 72 14.58 1.67 -4.33
CA LYS A 72 15.29 2.93 -4.06
C LYS A 72 15.94 2.97 -2.66
N ASP A 73 16.80 2.00 -2.40
CA ASP A 73 17.51 1.79 -1.13
C ASP A 73 16.66 1.47 0.10
N HIS A 74 15.37 1.21 -0.09
CA HIS A 74 14.50 0.68 0.96
C HIS A 74 14.29 -0.82 0.76
N LYS A 75 14.28 -1.55 1.87
CA LYS A 75 13.80 -2.93 1.90
C LYS A 75 12.31 -2.91 2.24
N ILE A 76 11.49 -3.38 1.31
CA ILE A 76 10.05 -3.50 1.53
C ILE A 76 9.74 -4.98 1.76
N ASN A 77 9.34 -5.32 2.99
CA ASN A 77 8.79 -6.63 3.32
C ASN A 77 7.28 -6.55 3.14
N VAL A 78 6.73 -7.50 2.38
CA VAL A 78 5.32 -7.53 2.03
C VAL A 78 4.71 -8.82 2.57
N VAL A 79 3.59 -8.68 3.27
CA VAL A 79 2.72 -9.80 3.61
C VAL A 79 1.49 -9.73 2.71
N ASP A 80 1.43 -10.62 1.72
CA ASP A 80 0.25 -10.78 0.86
C ASP A 80 -0.82 -11.56 1.64
N CYS A 81 -1.94 -10.93 1.97
CA CYS A 81 -2.95 -11.52 2.86
C CYS A 81 -4.18 -12.04 2.09
N PRO A 82 -4.84 -13.11 2.59
CA PRO A 82 -6.08 -13.58 1.99
C PRO A 82 -7.23 -12.57 2.18
N GLY A 83 -8.09 -12.45 1.17
CA GLY A 83 -9.21 -11.50 1.15
C GLY A 83 -10.59 -12.09 1.46
N TYR A 84 -10.72 -13.42 1.42
CA TYR A 84 -12.00 -14.08 1.69
C TYR A 84 -12.24 -14.20 3.20
N THR A 85 -13.47 -13.92 3.62
CA THR A 85 -13.87 -13.87 5.04
C THR A 85 -13.43 -15.09 5.85
N ASN A 86 -13.48 -16.29 5.26
CA ASN A 86 -13.12 -17.55 5.93
C ASN A 86 -11.64 -17.60 6.36
N PHE A 87 -10.78 -16.79 5.75
CA PHE A 87 -9.33 -16.77 5.96
C PHE A 87 -8.83 -15.48 6.61
N LEU A 88 -9.73 -14.54 6.94
CA LEU A 88 -9.34 -13.26 7.54
C LEU A 88 -8.67 -13.37 8.92
N TRP A 89 -8.78 -14.51 9.60
CA TRP A 89 -8.05 -14.75 10.85
C TRP A 89 -6.53 -14.73 10.62
N ASP A 90 -6.07 -15.20 9.46
CA ASP A 90 -4.64 -15.23 9.10
C ASP A 90 -4.17 -13.83 8.69
N THR A 91 -5.05 -13.05 8.03
CA THR A 91 -4.86 -11.60 7.80
C THR A 91 -4.71 -10.85 9.13
N ARG A 92 -5.60 -11.11 10.09
CA ARG A 92 -5.56 -10.48 11.42
C ARG A 92 -4.27 -10.82 12.18
N ALA A 93 -3.79 -12.06 12.08
CA ALA A 93 -2.49 -12.45 12.65
C ALA A 93 -1.33 -11.72 11.97
N SER A 94 -1.36 -11.64 10.64
CA SER A 94 -0.34 -10.98 9.82
C SER A 94 -0.24 -9.48 10.08
N LEU A 95 -1.37 -8.80 10.31
CA LEU A 95 -1.39 -7.37 10.61
C LEU A 95 -0.61 -7.01 11.90
N ARG A 96 -0.47 -7.95 12.84
CA ARG A 96 0.34 -7.73 14.06
C ARG A 96 1.85 -7.71 13.80
N ALA A 97 2.29 -8.14 12.62
CA ALA A 97 3.70 -8.28 12.25
C ALA A 97 4.20 -7.20 11.28
N VAL A 98 3.31 -6.31 10.82
CA VAL A 98 3.62 -5.24 9.86
C VAL A 98 3.43 -3.87 10.52
N ASP A 99 4.09 -2.85 9.98
CA ASP A 99 4.04 -1.48 10.50
C ASP A 99 2.98 -0.63 9.76
N ALA A 100 2.51 -1.07 8.58
CA ALA A 100 1.44 -0.40 7.86
C ALA A 100 0.60 -1.33 6.96
N GLY A 101 -0.56 -0.84 6.57
CA GLY A 101 -1.50 -1.49 5.66
C GLY A 101 -1.57 -0.87 4.26
N VAL A 102 -1.76 -1.71 3.25
CA VAL A 102 -2.08 -1.29 1.88
C VAL A 102 -3.42 -1.92 1.51
N ILE A 103 -4.50 -1.12 1.53
CA ILE A 103 -5.86 -1.61 1.30
C ILE A 103 -6.20 -1.49 -0.18
N LEU A 104 -6.38 -2.62 -0.86
CA LEU A 104 -6.81 -2.64 -2.25
C LEU A 104 -8.34 -2.61 -2.33
N VAL A 105 -8.84 -1.65 -3.11
CA VAL A 105 -10.25 -1.47 -3.45
C VAL A 105 -10.41 -1.68 -4.96
N CYS A 106 -11.39 -2.48 -5.38
CA CYS A 106 -11.62 -2.75 -6.79
C CYS A 106 -12.41 -1.60 -7.43
N ALA A 107 -11.89 -0.99 -8.50
CA ALA A 107 -12.56 0.13 -9.20
C ALA A 107 -13.92 -0.24 -9.83
N VAL A 108 -14.20 -1.54 -9.97
CA VAL A 108 -15.49 -2.04 -10.49
C VAL A 108 -16.51 -2.22 -9.37
N ALA A 109 -16.08 -2.79 -8.24
CA ALA A 109 -16.96 -3.19 -7.14
C ALA A 109 -17.09 -2.12 -6.04
N GLY A 110 -16.09 -1.25 -5.89
CA GLY A 110 -16.00 -0.28 -4.80
C GLY A 110 -15.62 -0.91 -3.47
N VAL A 111 -16.10 -0.30 -2.38
CA VAL A 111 -15.91 -0.80 -1.01
C VAL A 111 -16.84 -1.99 -0.77
N GLU A 112 -16.27 -3.07 -0.23
CA GLU A 112 -17.00 -4.31 0.08
C GLU A 112 -16.75 -4.71 1.53
N VAL A 113 -17.56 -5.64 2.05
CA VAL A 113 -17.49 -6.14 3.45
C VAL A 113 -16.08 -6.57 3.87
N GLY A 114 -15.29 -7.09 2.93
CA GLY A 114 -13.91 -7.48 3.22
C GLY A 114 -13.00 -6.27 3.48
N THR A 115 -13.20 -5.18 2.73
CA THR A 115 -12.51 -3.90 2.90
C THR A 115 -12.85 -3.29 4.26
N GLU A 116 -14.13 -3.26 4.65
CA GLU A 116 -14.57 -2.78 5.96
C GLU A 116 -13.94 -3.56 7.11
N LYS A 117 -13.90 -4.89 7.01
CA LYS A 117 -13.32 -5.74 8.06
C LYS A 117 -11.83 -5.50 8.25
N VAL A 118 -11.06 -5.43 7.16
CA VAL A 118 -9.60 -5.18 7.28
C VAL A 118 -9.32 -3.75 7.75
N TRP A 119 -10.18 -2.79 7.38
CA TRP A 119 -10.11 -1.43 7.89
C TRP A 119 -10.28 -1.40 9.41
N ALA A 120 -11.34 -2.03 9.93
CA ALA A 120 -11.57 -2.13 11.38
C ALA A 120 -10.43 -2.83 12.11
N MET A 121 -9.85 -3.89 11.54
CA MET A 121 -8.68 -4.57 12.11
C MET A 121 -7.45 -3.66 12.19
N MET A 122 -7.24 -2.78 11.22
CA MET A 122 -6.15 -1.82 11.25
C MET A 122 -6.42 -0.69 12.24
N ASP A 123 -7.67 -0.27 12.42
CA ASP A 123 -8.06 0.70 13.46
C ASP A 123 -7.80 0.13 14.86
N GLU A 124 -8.15 -1.14 15.11
CA GLU A 124 -7.85 -1.81 16.39
C GLU A 124 -6.34 -1.88 16.71
N LEU A 125 -5.48 -1.83 15.68
CA LEU A 125 -4.03 -1.91 15.80
C LEU A 125 -3.34 -0.55 15.65
N ASN A 126 -4.10 0.54 15.47
CA ASN A 126 -3.59 1.87 15.13
C ASN A 126 -2.55 1.83 14.00
N LEU A 127 -2.80 1.03 12.95
CA LEU A 127 -1.86 0.91 11.84
C LEU A 127 -2.06 2.04 10.83
N PRO A 128 -0.99 2.81 10.52
CA PRO A 128 -0.93 3.66 9.34
C PRO A 128 -1.24 2.86 8.08
N ARG A 129 -1.88 3.50 7.11
CA ARG A 129 -2.31 2.81 5.91
C ARG A 129 -2.46 3.74 4.72
N LEU A 130 -2.47 3.14 3.54
CA LEU A 130 -2.88 3.76 2.29
C LEU A 130 -3.92 2.91 1.58
N ILE A 131 -4.65 3.52 0.65
CA ILE A 131 -5.60 2.83 -0.21
C ILE A 131 -5.04 2.78 -1.64
N VAL A 132 -5.30 1.67 -2.33
CA VAL A 132 -5.04 1.55 -3.76
C VAL A 132 -6.34 1.20 -4.46
N ILE A 133 -6.83 2.11 -5.30
CA ILE A 133 -7.90 1.82 -6.25
C ILE A 133 -7.26 1.03 -7.39
N ASN A 134 -7.52 -0.27 -7.39
CA ASN A 134 -6.95 -1.24 -8.32
C ASN A 134 -7.98 -1.62 -9.40
N LYS A 135 -7.49 -2.23 -10.49
CA LYS A 135 -8.33 -2.73 -11.60
C LYS A 135 -9.06 -1.63 -12.36
N VAL A 136 -8.48 -0.43 -12.42
CA VAL A 136 -9.03 0.71 -13.16
C VAL A 136 -9.11 0.46 -14.67
N GLU A 137 -8.38 -0.53 -15.18
CA GLU A 137 -8.41 -0.93 -16.59
C GLU A 137 -9.63 -1.78 -16.99
N ARG A 138 -10.42 -2.23 -16.01
CA ARG A 138 -11.52 -3.16 -16.25
C ARG A 138 -12.74 -2.46 -16.82
N GLU A 139 -13.57 -3.21 -17.53
CA GLU A 139 -14.89 -2.75 -17.97
C GLU A 139 -15.77 -2.45 -16.75
N ASN A 140 -16.51 -1.34 -16.79
CA ASN A 140 -17.28 -0.77 -15.69
C ASN A 140 -16.42 -0.29 -14.50
N ALA A 141 -15.11 -0.10 -14.68
CA ALA A 141 -14.28 0.54 -13.67
C ALA A 141 -14.55 2.04 -13.67
N ASP A 142 -14.81 2.59 -12.49
CA ASP A 142 -15.14 3.99 -12.31
C ASP A 142 -14.38 4.51 -11.07
N PHE A 143 -13.41 5.38 -11.31
CA PHE A 143 -12.57 5.95 -10.26
C PHE A 143 -13.39 6.85 -9.33
N ASP A 144 -14.17 7.77 -9.87
CA ASP A 144 -14.90 8.77 -9.09
C ASP A 144 -15.95 8.10 -8.21
N ARG A 145 -16.72 7.16 -8.76
CA ARG A 145 -17.69 6.36 -8.00
C ARG A 145 -17.01 5.55 -6.90
N THR A 146 -15.83 4.99 -7.18
CA THR A 146 -15.08 4.22 -6.19
C THR A 146 -14.54 5.11 -5.08
N LEU A 147 -14.01 6.30 -5.42
CA LEU A 147 -13.54 7.29 -4.47
C LEU A 147 -14.68 7.82 -3.61
N GLU A 148 -15.85 8.08 -4.20
CA GLU A 148 -17.05 8.48 -3.46
C GLU A 148 -17.46 7.39 -2.47
N ALA A 149 -17.49 6.12 -2.88
CA ALA A 149 -17.75 5.00 -1.98
C ALA A 149 -16.72 4.93 -0.84
N ILE A 150 -15.43 5.13 -1.15
CA ILE A 150 -14.36 5.21 -0.14
C ILE A 150 -14.64 6.34 0.86
N HIS A 151 -15.04 7.53 0.41
CA HIS A 151 -15.37 8.66 1.27
C HIS A 151 -16.62 8.41 2.11
N GLN A 152 -17.65 7.75 1.56
CA GLN A 152 -18.87 7.41 2.30
C GLN A 152 -18.59 6.48 3.48
N PHE A 153 -17.67 5.53 3.32
CA PHE A 153 -17.33 4.56 4.36
C PHE A 153 -16.23 5.02 5.32
N PHE A 154 -15.17 5.66 4.80
CA PHE A 154 -13.96 5.96 5.56
C PHE A 154 -13.77 7.45 5.84
N GLY A 155 -14.63 8.29 5.29
CA GLY A 155 -14.62 9.74 5.46
C GLY A 155 -13.60 10.46 4.57
N ARG A 156 -13.56 11.79 4.73
CA ARG A 156 -12.70 12.70 3.97
C ARG A 156 -11.19 12.49 4.16
N LYS A 157 -10.79 11.71 5.17
CA LYS A 157 -9.37 11.38 5.40
C LYS A 157 -8.76 10.52 4.31
N ALA A 158 -9.56 9.84 3.49
CA ALA A 158 -9.06 9.14 2.32
C ALA A 158 -8.78 10.15 1.19
N VAL A 159 -7.56 10.69 1.14
CA VAL A 159 -7.23 11.80 0.24
C VAL A 159 -6.59 11.27 -1.06
N PRO A 160 -7.16 11.55 -2.25
CA PRO A 160 -6.51 11.19 -3.51
C PRO A 160 -5.19 11.95 -3.67
N VAL A 161 -4.11 11.21 -3.92
CA VAL A 161 -2.80 11.77 -4.28
C VAL A 161 -2.50 11.60 -5.77
N GLN A 162 -3.40 10.92 -6.48
CA GLN A 162 -3.30 10.66 -7.91
C GLN A 162 -4.66 10.80 -8.60
N LEU A 163 -4.62 11.13 -9.89
CA LEU A 163 -5.76 11.08 -10.81
C LEU A 163 -5.48 10.13 -11.98
N PRO A 164 -6.48 9.40 -12.50
CA PRO A 164 -6.28 8.50 -13.63
C PRO A 164 -6.21 9.28 -14.96
N ILE A 165 -5.40 8.78 -15.90
CA ILE A 165 -5.41 9.23 -17.30
C ILE A 165 -6.12 8.17 -18.13
N GLY A 166 -7.32 8.49 -18.59
CA GLY A 166 -8.24 7.56 -19.24
C GLY A 166 -8.98 6.67 -18.26
N GLN A 167 -9.95 5.92 -18.76
CA GLN A 167 -10.78 5.00 -17.98
C GLN A 167 -10.88 3.65 -18.67
N GLU A 168 -11.13 2.59 -17.91
CA GLU A 168 -11.29 1.23 -18.42
C GLU A 168 -10.15 0.84 -19.39
N LYS A 169 -10.49 0.34 -20.59
CA LYS A 169 -9.52 -0.05 -21.61
C LYS A 169 -8.65 1.09 -22.11
N ASP A 170 -9.08 2.34 -21.93
CA ASP A 170 -8.33 3.54 -22.33
C ASP A 170 -7.43 4.08 -21.21
N PHE A 171 -7.53 3.53 -19.99
CA PHE A 171 -6.58 3.81 -18.92
C PHE A 171 -5.13 3.63 -19.41
N SER A 172 -4.33 4.67 -19.26
CA SER A 172 -2.99 4.76 -19.84
C SER A 172 -1.95 5.37 -18.91
N GLY A 173 -2.38 5.93 -17.78
CA GLY A 173 -1.49 6.64 -16.89
C GLY A 173 -2.11 7.09 -15.59
N VAL A 174 -1.28 7.66 -14.73
CA VAL A 174 -1.70 8.36 -13.51
C VAL A 174 -1.02 9.72 -13.48
N ILE A 175 -1.72 10.73 -12.99
CA ILE A 175 -1.17 12.04 -12.65
C ILE A 175 -0.88 12.01 -11.16
N ASP A 176 0.35 12.30 -10.76
CA ASP A 176 0.74 12.50 -9.37
C ASP A 176 0.54 13.96 -9.00
N LEU A 177 -0.35 14.20 -8.04
CA LEU A 177 -0.69 15.54 -7.58
C LEU A 177 0.47 16.17 -6.79
N ILE A 178 1.28 15.37 -6.10
CA ILE A 178 2.36 15.86 -5.24
C ILE A 178 3.52 16.40 -6.09
N SER A 179 3.87 15.68 -7.16
CA SER A 179 4.93 16.09 -8.09
C SER A 179 4.42 16.92 -9.28
N LYS A 180 3.10 17.04 -9.45
CA LYS A 180 2.43 17.65 -10.62
C LYS A 180 2.94 17.09 -11.95
N LYS A 181 3.07 15.77 -12.04
CA LYS A 181 3.59 15.06 -13.22
C LYS A 181 2.63 13.98 -13.68
N ALA A 182 2.56 13.77 -15.00
CA ALA A 182 1.87 12.64 -15.58
C ALA A 182 2.84 11.48 -15.78
N TYR A 183 2.41 10.27 -15.43
CA TYR A 183 3.14 9.04 -15.68
C TYR A 183 2.29 8.15 -16.60
N LEU A 184 2.79 7.93 -17.83
CA LEU A 184 2.16 7.08 -18.83
C LEU A 184 2.82 5.70 -18.83
N PHE A 185 2.02 4.67 -19.08
CA PHE A 185 2.47 3.27 -19.07
C PHE A 185 2.13 2.55 -20.37
N SER A 186 3.05 1.72 -20.81
CA SER A 186 2.81 0.77 -21.90
C SER A 186 1.80 -0.32 -21.48
N LYS A 187 0.86 -0.66 -22.37
CA LYS A 187 -0.17 -1.72 -22.15
C LYS A 187 0.35 -3.15 -22.34
N ASP A 188 1.66 -3.32 -22.50
CA ASP A 188 2.32 -4.60 -22.77
C ASP A 188 2.74 -5.36 -21.50
N GLU A 189 2.28 -4.91 -20.33
CA GLU A 189 2.60 -5.49 -19.01
C GLU A 189 4.08 -5.31 -18.59
N SER A 190 4.89 -4.59 -19.37
CA SER A 190 6.30 -4.32 -19.06
C SER A 190 6.49 -3.42 -17.83
N GLY A 191 5.47 -2.62 -17.51
CA GLY A 191 5.58 -1.53 -16.54
C GLY A 191 6.50 -0.41 -16.98
N GLN A 192 6.83 -0.31 -18.28
CA GLN A 192 7.62 0.82 -18.77
C GLN A 192 6.86 2.13 -18.52
N MET A 193 7.41 2.94 -17.63
CA MET A 193 6.86 4.23 -17.22
C MET A 193 7.57 5.35 -17.97
N LYS A 194 6.80 6.29 -18.52
CA LYS A 194 7.29 7.52 -19.13
C LYS A 194 6.69 8.70 -18.37
N GLU A 195 7.56 9.61 -17.92
CA GLU A 195 7.14 10.91 -17.40
C GLU A 195 6.74 11.83 -18.57
N ASP A 196 5.61 12.51 -18.43
CA ASP A 196 5.08 13.46 -19.40
C ASP A 196 4.42 14.65 -18.70
N ASN A 197 4.07 15.68 -19.47
CA ASN A 197 3.28 16.81 -18.97
C ASN A 197 1.83 16.39 -18.72
N ILE A 198 1.17 17.10 -17.81
CA ILE A 198 -0.26 16.93 -17.55
C ILE A 198 -1.03 17.26 -18.85
N PRO A 199 -1.99 16.42 -19.30
CA PRO A 199 -2.83 16.75 -20.43
C PRO A 199 -3.62 18.04 -20.18
N ALA A 200 -3.65 18.94 -21.16
CA ALA A 200 -4.32 20.24 -21.02
C ALA A 200 -5.80 20.13 -20.59
N GLU A 201 -6.46 19.05 -20.97
CA GLU A 201 -7.85 18.76 -20.62
C GLU A 201 -8.05 18.48 -19.11
N LEU A 202 -6.99 18.03 -18.42
CA LEU A 202 -7.00 17.65 -17.01
C LEU A 202 -6.33 18.71 -16.11
N GLU A 203 -5.67 19.74 -16.66
CA GLU A 203 -4.94 20.74 -15.87
C GLU A 203 -5.84 21.42 -14.82
N SER A 204 -7.05 21.85 -15.21
CA SER A 204 -7.99 22.50 -14.29
C SER A 204 -8.47 21.57 -13.18
N GLU A 205 -8.61 20.28 -13.46
CA GLU A 205 -9.01 19.29 -12.46
C GLU A 205 -7.85 18.98 -11.50
N VAL A 206 -6.64 18.87 -12.03
CA VAL A 206 -5.41 18.66 -11.25
C VAL A 206 -5.17 19.81 -10.29
N GLU A 207 -5.26 21.06 -10.75
CA GLU A 207 -5.06 22.22 -9.87
C GLU A 207 -6.10 22.24 -8.73
N LYS A 208 -7.37 22.00 -9.04
CA LYS A 208 -8.42 21.89 -8.02
C LYS A 208 -8.10 20.77 -7.01
N LYS A 209 -7.71 19.58 -7.47
CA LYS A 209 -7.41 18.44 -6.60
C LYS A 209 -6.12 18.62 -5.81
N TYR A 210 -5.16 19.37 -6.35
CA TYR A 210 -3.95 19.77 -5.68
C TYR A 210 -4.23 20.75 -4.53
N GLU A 211 -5.10 21.75 -4.77
CA GLU A 211 -5.57 22.67 -3.73
C GLU A 211 -6.29 21.89 -2.61
N GLU A 212 -7.23 21.00 -2.96
CA GLU A 212 -7.91 20.13 -1.97
C GLU A 212 -6.92 19.27 -1.15
N LEU A 213 -5.89 18.71 -1.79
CA LEU A 213 -4.83 17.96 -1.11
C LEU A 213 -4.03 18.86 -0.15
N MET A 214 -3.66 20.05 -0.60
CA MET A 214 -2.89 21.01 0.19
C MET A 214 -3.67 21.49 1.41
N GLU A 215 -4.96 21.79 1.26
CA GLU A 215 -5.87 22.13 2.35
C GLU A 215 -5.94 21.00 3.38
N MET A 216 -6.14 19.76 2.93
CA MET A 216 -6.20 18.61 3.84
C MET A 216 -4.89 18.40 4.62
N VAL A 217 -3.74 18.64 3.99
CA VAL A 217 -2.43 18.55 4.65
C VAL A 217 -2.25 19.71 5.64
N ALA A 218 -2.61 20.94 5.26
CA ALA A 218 -2.56 22.09 6.15
C ALA A 218 -3.48 21.91 7.37
N GLU A 219 -4.67 21.33 7.20
CA GLU A 219 -5.62 21.06 8.29
C GLU A 219 -5.06 20.10 9.37
N SER A 220 -4.05 19.30 9.04
CA SER A 220 -3.51 18.28 9.94
C SER A 220 -2.44 18.77 10.91
N ASP A 221 -1.92 19.99 10.73
CA ASP A 221 -0.82 20.54 11.53
C ASP A 221 -1.00 22.06 11.72
N GLU A 222 -0.97 22.54 12.96
CA GLU A 222 -1.23 23.95 13.29
C GLU A 222 -0.23 24.90 12.60
N GLU A 223 1.05 24.51 12.49
CA GLU A 223 2.08 25.34 11.83
C GLU A 223 1.84 25.41 10.32
N LEU A 224 1.46 24.29 9.69
CA LEU A 224 1.12 24.26 8.27
C LEU A 224 -0.16 25.06 7.98
N MET A 225 -1.16 25.00 8.86
CA MET A 225 -2.39 25.78 8.74
C MET A 225 -2.11 27.28 8.77
N GLU A 226 -1.28 27.75 9.71
CA GLU A 226 -0.87 29.16 9.78
C GLU A 226 -0.15 29.60 8.51
N LYS A 227 0.83 28.83 8.03
CA LYS A 227 1.53 29.12 6.76
C LYS A 227 0.58 29.21 5.57
N TYR A 228 -0.37 28.27 5.47
CA TYR A 228 -1.35 28.25 4.39
C TYR A 228 -2.26 29.49 4.43
N PHE A 229 -2.72 29.93 5.61
CA PHE A 229 -3.53 31.15 5.72
C PHE A 229 -2.77 32.44 5.40
N GLU A 230 -1.48 32.50 5.72
CA GLU A 230 -0.66 33.67 5.42
C GLU A 230 -0.25 33.77 3.95
N GLN A 231 0.14 32.66 3.35
CA GLN A 231 0.77 32.62 2.02
C GLN A 231 -0.17 32.16 0.91
N GLY A 232 -1.28 31.50 1.26
CA GLY A 232 -2.22 30.89 0.32
C GLY A 232 -1.74 29.56 -0.28
N GLU A 233 -0.52 29.12 0.01
CA GLU A 233 0.04 27.86 -0.48
C GLU A 233 1.08 27.27 0.50
N LEU A 234 1.35 25.98 0.37
CA LEU A 234 2.46 25.29 1.05
C LEU A 234 3.61 25.05 0.06
N SER A 235 4.84 25.16 0.56
CA SER A 235 6.02 24.72 -0.19
C SER A 235 5.95 23.21 -0.47
N GLN A 236 6.59 22.75 -1.54
CA GLN A 236 6.60 21.32 -1.87
C GLN A 236 7.21 20.47 -0.73
N GLU A 237 8.23 21.00 -0.05
CA GLU A 237 8.84 20.34 1.11
C GLU A 237 7.87 20.24 2.29
N ASP A 238 7.16 21.33 2.60
CA ASP A 238 6.15 21.34 3.66
C ASP A 238 4.97 20.42 3.34
N LEU A 239 4.50 20.39 2.08
CA LEU A 239 3.44 19.48 1.66
C LEU A 239 3.84 18.01 1.85
N ILE A 240 5.04 17.62 1.40
CA ILE A 240 5.53 16.24 1.53
C ILE A 240 5.74 15.87 3.00
N ARG A 241 6.34 16.77 3.79
CA ARG A 241 6.56 16.57 5.23
C ARG A 241 5.24 16.44 5.97
N GLY A 242 4.32 17.37 5.74
CA GLY A 242 2.98 17.39 6.32
C GLY A 242 2.23 16.11 6.01
N LEU A 243 2.10 15.78 4.72
CA LEU A 243 1.45 14.56 4.27
C LEU A 243 2.02 13.32 4.96
N ARG A 244 3.36 13.17 5.03
CA ARG A 244 3.99 12.05 5.72
C ARG A 244 3.56 11.99 7.19
N GLN A 245 3.62 13.10 7.93
CA GLN A 245 3.21 13.12 9.34
C GLN A 245 1.73 12.75 9.51
N SER A 246 0.85 13.27 8.67
CA SER A 246 -0.58 12.95 8.70
C SER A 246 -0.84 11.47 8.38
N VAL A 247 -0.04 10.85 7.49
CA VAL A 247 -0.12 9.39 7.23
C VAL A 247 0.33 8.59 8.43
N LEU A 248 1.43 8.97 9.08
CA LEU A 248 1.93 8.30 10.28
C LEU A 248 0.93 8.39 11.45
N ALA A 249 0.27 9.53 11.61
CA ALA A 249 -0.78 9.74 12.61
C ALA A 249 -2.10 9.03 12.27
N GLY A 250 -2.33 8.69 11.00
CA GLY A 250 -3.58 8.10 10.51
C GLY A 250 -4.70 9.11 10.23
N ASP A 251 -4.37 10.40 10.24
CA ASP A 251 -5.27 11.52 9.94
C ASP A 251 -5.53 11.66 8.45
N ILE A 252 -4.55 11.29 7.61
CA ILE A 252 -4.69 11.17 6.16
C ILE A 252 -4.34 9.75 5.73
N VAL A 253 -5.17 9.20 4.85
CA VAL A 253 -4.97 7.92 4.19
C VAL A 253 -4.86 8.19 2.69
N PRO A 254 -3.65 8.19 2.11
CA PRO A 254 -3.48 8.56 0.72
C PRO A 254 -4.06 7.47 -0.19
N VAL A 255 -4.77 7.91 -1.24
CA VAL A 255 -5.39 7.04 -2.23
C VAL A 255 -4.57 7.08 -3.51
N PHE A 256 -3.98 5.93 -3.83
CA PHE A 256 -3.21 5.68 -5.06
C PHE A 256 -4.06 4.93 -6.07
N ILE A 257 -3.62 4.96 -7.33
CA ILE A 257 -4.24 4.27 -8.45
C ILE A 257 -3.24 3.30 -9.05
N ALA A 258 -3.66 2.06 -9.29
CA ALA A 258 -2.79 1.09 -9.93
C ALA A 258 -3.57 0.04 -10.73
N SER A 259 -2.84 -0.66 -11.60
CA SER A 259 -3.26 -1.93 -12.18
C SER A 259 -2.19 -2.97 -11.91
N GLY A 260 -2.41 -3.81 -10.90
CA GLY A 260 -1.52 -4.94 -10.62
C GLY A 260 -1.51 -5.98 -11.76
N LEU A 261 -2.57 -6.01 -12.58
CA LEU A 261 -2.65 -6.94 -13.72
C LEU A 261 -1.83 -6.48 -14.92
N LEU A 262 -1.86 -5.18 -15.22
CA LEU A 262 -1.13 -4.60 -16.35
C LEU A 262 0.21 -3.97 -15.95
N ASN A 263 0.59 -4.07 -14.68
CA ASN A 263 1.79 -3.46 -14.12
C ASN A 263 1.86 -1.93 -14.34
N MET A 264 0.75 -1.23 -14.06
CA MET A 264 0.66 0.24 -14.21
C MET A 264 0.46 0.92 -12.85
N GLY A 265 1.06 2.10 -12.66
CA GLY A 265 0.99 2.84 -11.40
C GLY A 265 1.80 2.21 -10.25
N ILE A 266 2.61 1.19 -10.53
CA ILE A 266 3.34 0.42 -9.51
C ILE A 266 4.54 1.18 -8.95
N GLN A 267 5.33 1.82 -9.80
CA GLN A 267 6.50 2.59 -9.36
C GLN A 267 6.10 3.78 -8.47
N PRO A 268 5.11 4.62 -8.86
CA PRO A 268 4.64 5.69 -7.98
C PRO A 268 4.06 5.17 -6.66
N LEU A 269 3.39 4.01 -6.67
CA LEU A 269 2.90 3.38 -5.45
C LEU A 269 4.04 2.90 -4.54
N LEU A 270 5.07 2.26 -5.10
CA LEU A 270 6.26 1.85 -4.34
C LEU A 270 7.03 3.05 -3.78
N ASP A 271 7.09 4.16 -4.53
CA ASP A 271 7.60 5.44 -4.05
C ASP A 271 6.78 5.97 -2.88
N GLY A 272 5.45 5.93 -2.98
CA GLY A 272 4.55 6.29 -1.89
C GLY A 272 4.74 5.43 -0.64
N ILE A 273 4.88 4.11 -0.80
CA ILE A 273 5.17 3.18 0.30
C ILE A 273 6.50 3.54 0.98
N ALA A 274 7.56 3.80 0.21
CA ALA A 274 8.85 4.17 0.78
C ALA A 274 8.79 5.54 1.50
N ASN A 275 8.10 6.52 0.92
CA ASN A 275 8.13 7.90 1.36
C ASN A 275 7.10 8.26 2.43
N PHE A 276 5.96 7.56 2.52
CA PHE A 276 4.86 7.95 3.40
C PHE A 276 4.55 6.91 4.50
N LEU A 277 4.86 5.63 4.28
CA LEU A 277 4.62 4.62 5.32
C LEU A 277 5.74 4.61 6.38
N PRO A 278 5.44 4.18 7.62
CA PRO A 278 6.39 4.12 8.72
C PRO A 278 7.51 3.11 8.48
N SER A 279 8.68 3.45 9.00
CA SER A 279 9.72 2.49 9.35
C SER A 279 9.40 1.77 10.66
N PRO A 280 10.03 0.61 10.93
CA PRO A 280 9.99 -0.06 12.23
C PRO A 280 10.19 0.84 13.45
N LEU A 281 11.01 1.90 13.32
CA LEU A 281 11.37 2.80 14.41
C LEU A 281 10.30 3.87 14.68
N GLU A 282 9.45 4.15 13.69
CA GLU A 282 8.36 5.14 13.79
C GLU A 282 7.07 4.50 14.33
N ARG A 283 7.14 3.25 14.79
CA ARG A 283 6.02 2.57 15.43
C ARG A 283 5.94 2.97 16.90
N ASP A 284 4.72 3.20 17.36
CA ASP A 284 4.43 3.33 18.79
C ASP A 284 4.93 2.13 19.60
N SER A 285 5.12 2.38 20.90
CA SER A 285 5.53 1.33 21.82
C SER A 285 4.49 0.20 21.87
N ILE A 286 4.99 -1.03 21.71
CA ILE A 286 4.18 -2.23 21.58
C ILE A 286 3.77 -2.71 22.97
N PRO A 287 2.47 -2.92 23.25
CA PRO A 287 2.04 -3.46 24.53
C PRO A 287 2.53 -4.91 24.68
N ILE A 288 3.18 -5.19 25.81
CA ILE A 288 3.63 -6.53 26.22
C ILE A 288 3.01 -6.88 27.59
N VAL A 289 3.15 -8.14 28.03
CA VAL A 289 2.56 -8.61 29.29
C VAL A 289 3.01 -7.75 30.48
N GLU A 290 4.27 -7.31 30.48
CA GLU A 290 4.88 -6.50 31.54
C GLU A 290 5.30 -5.12 31.01
N GLY A 291 4.35 -4.34 30.48
CA GLY A 291 4.57 -2.94 30.11
C GLY A 291 4.55 -2.69 28.61
N GLN A 292 5.50 -1.91 28.13
CA GLN A 292 5.60 -1.50 26.73
C GLN A 292 7.02 -1.70 26.20
N LEU A 293 7.12 -2.11 24.94
CA LEU A 293 8.37 -2.30 24.22
C LEU A 293 8.50 -1.24 23.12
N SER A 294 9.49 -0.37 23.22
CA SER A 294 9.87 0.50 22.11
C SER A 294 10.80 -0.25 21.14
N PRO A 295 10.60 -0.15 19.82
CA PRO A 295 11.50 -0.77 18.85
C PRO A 295 12.93 -0.22 18.97
N ALA A 296 13.91 -1.10 19.14
CA ALA A 296 15.32 -0.73 19.29
C ALA A 296 16.24 -1.89 18.88
N ALA A 297 17.20 -1.63 17.98
CA ALA A 297 18.13 -2.65 17.49
C ALA A 297 19.06 -3.17 18.59
N ASP A 298 19.48 -2.30 19.51
CA ASP A 298 20.38 -2.58 20.64
C ASP A 298 19.64 -2.95 21.94
N GLY A 299 18.30 -3.08 21.88
CA GLY A 299 17.46 -3.46 23.01
C GLY A 299 17.41 -4.98 23.28
N PRO A 300 16.67 -5.43 24.31
CA PRO A 300 16.48 -6.84 24.60
C PRO A 300 15.71 -7.54 23.48
N PHE A 301 16.11 -8.78 23.16
CA PHE A 301 15.47 -9.55 22.10
C PHE A 301 13.97 -9.74 22.35
N ALA A 302 13.15 -9.25 21.42
CA ALA A 302 11.71 -9.39 21.44
C ALA A 302 11.18 -9.60 20.02
N ALA A 303 10.48 -10.72 19.82
CA ALA A 303 9.92 -11.10 18.54
C ALA A 303 8.54 -11.73 18.66
N LEU A 304 7.74 -11.63 17.60
CA LEU A 304 6.44 -12.27 17.46
C LEU A 304 6.48 -13.28 16.32
N VAL A 305 6.30 -14.56 16.65
CA VAL A 305 5.95 -15.58 15.66
C VAL A 305 4.48 -15.38 15.30
N PHE A 306 4.22 -14.85 14.11
CA PHE A 306 2.85 -14.58 13.65
C PHE A 306 2.32 -15.66 12.70
N LYS A 307 3.21 -16.49 12.15
CA LYS A 307 2.84 -17.56 11.23
C LYS A 307 3.75 -18.76 11.36
N THR A 308 3.19 -19.95 11.14
CA THR A 308 3.95 -21.19 10.98
C THR A 308 3.40 -21.96 9.80
N ILE A 309 4.26 -22.27 8.83
CA ILE A 309 3.91 -23.03 7.63
C ILE A 309 4.58 -24.42 7.69
N SER A 310 3.94 -25.41 7.08
CA SER A 310 4.49 -26.75 6.93
C SER A 310 4.97 -26.91 5.50
N ASP A 311 6.28 -26.80 5.30
CA ASP A 311 6.91 -27.01 4.00
C ASP A 311 7.26 -28.50 3.81
N PRO A 312 6.94 -29.12 2.66
CA PRO A 312 7.23 -30.52 2.40
C PRO A 312 8.72 -30.90 2.42
N TYR A 313 9.63 -29.94 2.19
CA TYR A 313 11.06 -30.19 2.04
C TYR A 313 11.86 -29.80 3.28
N THR A 314 11.51 -28.69 3.91
CA THR A 314 12.22 -28.09 5.07
C THR A 314 11.48 -28.28 6.39
N GLY A 315 10.28 -28.86 6.37
CA GLY A 315 9.49 -29.13 7.57
C GLY A 315 8.76 -27.89 8.09
N ARG A 316 8.74 -27.71 9.41
CA ARG A 316 8.02 -26.60 10.02
C ARG A 316 8.85 -25.32 9.94
N ILE A 317 8.36 -24.31 9.21
CA ILE A 317 8.96 -22.97 9.14
C ILE A 317 8.12 -22.03 9.98
N SER A 318 8.71 -21.41 11.00
CA SER A 318 8.08 -20.35 11.79
C SER A 318 8.59 -18.99 11.33
N ILE A 319 7.65 -18.12 10.96
CA ILE A 319 7.94 -16.77 10.49
C ILE A 319 7.70 -15.82 11.65
N MET A 320 8.69 -14.97 11.91
CA MET A 320 8.64 -14.02 13.01
C MET A 320 9.02 -12.61 12.60
N ARG A 321 8.44 -11.65 13.30
CA ARG A 321 8.82 -10.24 13.28
C ARG A 321 9.66 -9.95 14.50
N VAL A 322 10.89 -9.48 14.32
CA VAL A 322 11.73 -8.94 15.39
C VAL A 322 11.39 -7.46 15.59
N PHE A 323 11.12 -7.08 16.84
CA PHE A 323 10.80 -5.71 17.23
C PHE A 323 11.95 -5.03 17.97
N SER A 324 12.72 -5.79 18.74
CA SER A 324 13.91 -5.28 19.43
C SER A 324 14.97 -6.36 19.55
N GLY A 325 16.24 -5.93 19.60
CA GLY A 325 17.41 -6.81 19.69
C GLY A 325 17.73 -7.54 18.38
N GLU A 326 18.62 -8.52 18.50
CA GLU A 326 19.15 -9.31 17.39
C GLU A 326 18.99 -10.82 17.67
N ILE A 327 19.08 -11.64 16.61
CA ILE A 327 19.05 -13.12 16.65
C ILE A 327 20.45 -13.67 16.41
#